data_AF-X1FTQ4-F1
#
_entry.id   AF-X1FTQ4-F1
#
_cell.length_a   1.000
_cell.length_b   1.000
_cell.length_c   1.000
_cell.angle_alpha   90.00
_cell.angle_beta   90.00
_cell.angle_gamma   90.00
#
_symmetry.space_group_name_H-M   'P 1'
#
loop_
_entity.id
_entity.type
_entity.pdbx_description
1 polymer ?
#
loop_
_entity_poly.entity_id
_entity_poly.type
_entity_poly.pdbx_seq_one_letter_code
_entity_poly.pdbx_strand_id
1 'polypeptide(L)'
;NMAAITTSTITDAVPNQGRKMLIVESPTTADTGDTIAITLANYGMTTFLGILGQSHDTVNSIVTTEAPTTAVSAGVLTITTGGSGNTDAKRVYVVYGK
;
A
#
# COMPACT_ATOMS: atom_id res chain seq x y z
N ASN A 1 -4.86 10.93 -15.05
CA ASN A 1 -5.02 12.09 -14.14
C ASN A 1 -4.70 11.55 -12.75
N MET A 2 -3.51 11.80 -12.22
CA MET A 2 -3.05 11.14 -10.98
C MET A 2 -3.71 11.82 -9.78
N ALA A 3 -4.56 11.10 -9.04
CA ALA A 3 -5.26 11.63 -7.88
C ALA A 3 -4.71 11.00 -6.59
N ALA A 4 -4.56 11.80 -5.53
CA ALA A 4 -4.08 11.33 -4.24
C ALA A 4 -5.24 10.70 -3.43
N ILE A 5 -5.04 9.48 -2.92
CA ILE A 5 -5.96 8.82 -1.99
C ILE A 5 -5.78 9.42 -0.59
N THR A 6 -6.85 9.97 -0.02
CA THR A 6 -6.83 10.66 1.29
C THR A 6 -7.50 9.88 2.43
N THR A 7 -8.17 8.77 2.11
CA THR A 7 -8.91 7.95 3.08
C THR A 7 -8.36 6.52 3.11
N SER A 8 -7.25 6.31 3.81
CA SER A 8 -6.72 4.97 4.09
C SER A 8 -6.67 4.72 5.59
N THR A 9 -7.17 3.56 6.00
CA THR A 9 -7.06 3.07 7.39
C THR A 9 -5.76 2.30 7.51
N ILE A 10 -4.90 2.69 8.45
CA ILE A 10 -3.59 2.06 8.64
C ILE A 10 -3.54 1.44 10.03
N THR A 11 -3.37 0.12 10.09
CA THR A 11 -3.34 -0.68 11.33
C THR A 11 -1.97 -1.33 11.50
N ASP A 12 -1.35 -1.13 12.67
CA ASP A 12 -0.11 -1.81 13.09
C ASP A 12 -0.44 -3.20 13.66
N ALA A 13 -0.04 -4.26 12.96
CA ALA A 13 -0.37 -5.62 13.34
C ALA A 13 0.64 -6.28 14.31
N VAL A 14 1.80 -5.67 14.58
CA VAL A 14 2.82 -6.24 15.49
C VAL A 14 3.55 -5.15 16.28
N PRO A 15 2.88 -4.48 17.23
CA PRO A 15 3.56 -3.48 18.03
C PRO A 15 4.69 -4.11 18.86
N ASN A 16 5.88 -3.52 18.78
CA ASN A 16 7.02 -3.73 19.69
C ASN A 16 7.91 -4.98 19.49
N GLN A 17 7.88 -5.65 18.33
CA GLN A 17 8.75 -6.81 18.02
C GLN A 17 9.95 -6.47 17.11
N GLY A 18 10.32 -5.19 16.99
CA GLY A 18 11.41 -4.73 16.11
C GLY A 18 11.10 -4.83 14.61
N ARG A 19 9.87 -5.24 14.25
CA ARG A 19 9.30 -5.19 12.90
C ARG A 19 7.86 -4.71 13.01
N LYS A 20 7.42 -3.93 12.04
CA LYS A 20 6.08 -3.34 11.92
C LYS A 20 5.42 -3.85 10.65
N MET A 21 4.11 -4.01 10.70
CA MET A 21 3.30 -4.37 9.53
C MET A 21 2.16 -3.38 9.42
N LEU A 22 2.09 -2.67 8.29
CA LEU A 22 0.97 -1.80 7.96
C LEU A 22 0.07 -2.47 6.93
N ILE A 23 -1.23 -2.38 7.13
CA ILE A 23 -2.23 -2.69 6.10
C ILE A 23 -2.67 -1.35 5.49
N VAL A 24 -2.63 -1.26 4.16
CA VAL A 24 -2.99 -0.06 3.40
C VAL A 24 -4.09 -0.45 2.42
N GLU A 25 -5.25 0.18 2.55
CA GLU A 25 -6.38 -0.04 1.65
C GLU A 25 -6.60 1.17 0.74
N SER A 26 -6.77 0.93 -0.56
CA SER A 26 -7.16 1.94 -1.53
C SER A 26 -8.68 1.97 -1.74
N PRO A 27 -9.24 3.07 -2.26
CA PRO A 27 -10.59 3.10 -2.82
C PRO A 27 -10.74 2.15 -4.00
N THR A 28 -11.99 1.84 -4.36
CA THR A 28 -12.34 1.07 -5.55
C THR A 28 -12.07 1.82 -6.86
N THR A 29 -11.70 3.10 -6.81
CA THR A 29 -11.36 3.92 -7.97
C THR A 29 -9.85 4.02 -8.21
N ALA A 30 -9.04 3.20 -7.52
CA ALA A 30 -7.61 3.21 -7.74
C ALA A 30 -7.31 2.60 -9.11
N ASP A 31 -6.47 3.28 -9.89
CA ASP A 31 -6.04 2.85 -11.21
C ASP A 31 -4.53 2.60 -11.25
N THR A 32 -4.04 1.91 -12.27
CA THR A 32 -2.62 1.66 -12.48
C THR A 32 -1.85 2.97 -12.64
N GLY A 33 -0.81 3.17 -11.83
CA GLY A 33 0.02 4.37 -11.83
C GLY A 33 -0.38 5.41 -10.77
N ASP A 34 -1.51 5.23 -10.08
CA ASP A 34 -1.84 6.01 -8.89
C ASP A 34 -0.80 5.77 -7.78
N THR A 35 -0.67 6.75 -6.88
CA THR A 35 0.35 6.70 -5.82
C THR A 35 -0.25 6.88 -4.43
N ILE A 36 0.32 6.14 -3.48
CA ILE A 36 0.01 6.22 -2.06
C ILE A 36 1.31 6.59 -1.34
N ALA A 37 1.28 7.69 -0.59
CA ALA A 37 2.43 8.18 0.17
C ALA A 37 2.24 7.91 1.67
N ILE A 38 3.24 7.28 2.28
CA ILE A 38 3.22 6.87 3.69
C ILE A 38 4.50 7.37 4.35
N THR A 39 4.36 8.33 5.26
CA THR A 39 5.47 8.75 6.12
C THR A 39 5.74 7.68 7.17
N LEU A 40 6.85 6.95 7.04
CA LEU A 40 7.17 5.77 7.87
C LEU A 40 7.25 6.11 9.37
N ALA A 41 7.79 7.29 9.69
CA ALA A 41 7.95 7.76 11.06
C ALA A 41 6.62 7.91 11.82
N ASN A 42 5.51 8.18 11.11
CA ASN A 42 4.17 8.26 11.72
C ASN A 42 3.73 6.92 12.33
N TYR A 43 4.36 5.82 11.92
CA TYR A 43 4.06 4.46 12.37
C TYR A 43 5.22 3.82 13.14
N GLY A 44 6.19 4.63 13.58
CA GLY A 44 7.37 4.14 14.29
C GLY A 44 8.26 3.24 13.43
N MET A 45 8.26 3.43 12.11
CA MET A 45 9.17 2.77 11.18
C MET A 45 10.25 3.73 10.70
N THR A 46 11.46 3.23 10.60
CA THR A 46 12.64 3.92 10.08
C THR A 46 13.12 3.30 8.76
N THR A 47 12.78 2.04 8.50
CA THR A 47 13.22 1.25 7.35
C THR A 47 12.05 0.51 6.71
N PHE A 48 11.92 0.61 5.39
CA PHE A 48 11.06 -0.26 4.58
C PHE A 48 11.77 -1.58 4.29
N LEU A 49 11.09 -2.70 4.47
CA LEU A 49 11.64 -4.05 4.26
C LEU A 49 11.00 -4.77 3.07
N GLY A 50 9.73 -4.50 2.77
CA GLY A 50 9.04 -5.13 1.66
C GLY A 50 7.54 -4.86 1.65
N ILE A 51 6.89 -5.27 0.58
CA ILE A 51 5.46 -5.09 0.35
C ILE A 51 4.87 -6.34 -0.29
N LEU A 52 3.63 -6.67 0.07
CA LEU A 52 2.77 -7.57 -0.68
C LEU A 52 1.57 -6.76 -1.20
N GLY A 53 1.22 -6.94 -2.46
CA GLY A 53 0.10 -6.23 -3.09
C GLY A 53 -0.96 -7.19 -3.59
N GLN A 54 -2.21 -6.75 -3.47
CA GLN A 54 -3.40 -7.50 -3.84
C GLN A 54 -4.44 -6.54 -4.41
N SER A 55 -5.19 -6.96 -5.43
CA SER A 55 -6.38 -6.24 -5.89
C SER A 55 -7.63 -7.10 -5.89
N HIS A 56 -8.76 -6.42 -5.78
CA HIS A 56 -10.10 -7.02 -5.78
C HIS A 56 -10.67 -6.92 -7.19
N ASP A 57 -10.69 -8.03 -7.96
CA ASP A 57 -11.22 -8.05 -9.35
C ASP A 57 -12.73 -7.76 -9.38
N THR A 58 -13.45 -8.12 -8.31
CA THR A 58 -14.82 -7.69 -8.03
C THR A 58 -14.82 -6.97 -6.70
N VAL A 59 -15.63 -5.92 -6.52
CA VAL A 59 -15.72 -5.24 -5.21
C VAL A 59 -16.00 -6.27 -4.11
N ASN A 60 -15.05 -6.40 -3.19
CA ASN A 60 -15.04 -7.37 -2.07
C ASN A 60 -14.95 -8.88 -2.46
N SER A 61 -14.45 -9.23 -3.66
CA SER A 61 -14.24 -10.63 -4.06
C SER A 61 -13.16 -10.78 -5.16
N ILE A 62 -12.44 -11.91 -5.14
CA ILE A 62 -11.29 -12.28 -5.99
C ILE A 62 -10.05 -11.41 -5.72
N VAL A 63 -9.08 -11.99 -5.02
CA VAL A 63 -7.80 -11.35 -4.67
C VAL A 63 -6.74 -11.78 -5.68
N THR A 64 -6.42 -10.94 -6.64
CA THR A 64 -5.26 -11.16 -7.53
C THR A 64 -4.01 -10.53 -6.92
N THR A 65 -2.90 -11.26 -6.92
CA THR A 65 -1.63 -10.73 -6.44
C THR A 65 -1.11 -9.68 -7.41
N GLU A 66 -0.69 -8.53 -6.89
CA GLU A 66 -0.10 -7.45 -7.67
C GLU A 66 1.34 -7.19 -7.24
N ALA A 67 2.15 -6.76 -8.21
CA ALA A 67 3.53 -6.32 -8.00
C ALA A 67 3.61 -4.79 -8.13
N PRO A 68 3.22 -4.03 -7.08
CA PRO A 68 3.37 -2.58 -7.11
C PRO A 68 4.86 -2.20 -7.14
N THR A 69 5.16 -1.00 -7.62
CA THR A 69 6.50 -0.43 -7.49
C THR A 69 6.58 0.44 -6.25
N THR A 70 7.73 0.49 -5.61
CA THR A 70 7.93 1.26 -4.38
C THR A 70 9.20 2.09 -4.46
N ALA A 71 9.15 3.30 -3.91
CA ALA A 71 10.31 4.14 -3.68
C ALA A 71 10.28 4.68 -2.26
N VAL A 72 11.43 4.77 -1.60
CA VAL A 72 11.56 5.45 -0.31
C VAL A 72 12.48 6.64 -0.48
N SER A 73 11.98 7.83 -0.17
CA SER A 73 12.76 9.07 -0.19
C SER A 73 12.41 9.91 1.03
N ALA A 74 13.44 10.42 1.73
CA ALA A 74 13.28 11.24 2.93
C ALA A 74 12.31 10.65 3.99
N GLY A 75 12.28 9.32 4.14
CA GLY A 75 11.41 8.63 5.10
C GLY A 75 9.95 8.48 4.67
N VAL A 76 9.61 8.89 3.45
CA VAL A 76 8.29 8.66 2.83
C VAL A 76 8.39 7.47 1.88
N LEU A 77 7.58 6.44 2.14
CA LEU A 77 7.34 5.34 1.21
C LEU A 77 6.25 5.76 0.22
N THR A 78 6.59 5.77 -1.06
CA THR A 78 5.63 5.91 -2.16
C THR A 78 5.39 4.54 -2.76
N ILE A 79 4.14 4.10 -2.73
CA ILE A 79 3.65 2.91 -3.43
C ILE A 79 2.97 3.39 -4.70
N THR A 80 3.42 2.90 -5.85
CA THR A 80 2.72 3.10 -7.12
C THR A 80 1.94 1.85 -7.44
N THR A 81 0.62 1.99 -7.55
CA THR A 81 -0.30 0.91 -7.93
C THR A 81 0.05 0.40 -9.33
N GLY A 82 -0.10 -0.90 -9.56
CA GLY A 82 0.20 -1.51 -10.85
C GLY A 82 0.76 -2.93 -10.72
N GLY A 83 1.21 -3.47 -11.84
CA GLY A 83 1.63 -4.87 -11.93
C GLY A 83 0.48 -5.84 -12.21
N SER A 84 -0.73 -5.33 -12.48
CA SER A 84 -1.87 -6.08 -13.02
C SER A 84 -2.53 -5.30 -14.17
N GLY A 85 -3.41 -5.95 -14.92
CA GLY A 85 -4.26 -5.31 -15.93
C GLY A 85 -5.54 -4.68 -15.36
N ASN A 86 -5.73 -4.69 -14.03
CA ASN A 86 -6.95 -4.22 -13.40
C ASN A 86 -6.94 -2.70 -13.24
N THR A 87 -7.98 -2.07 -13.75
CA THR A 87 -8.29 -0.65 -13.56
C THR A 87 -9.49 -0.52 -12.62
N ASP A 88 -9.64 0.60 -11.93
CA ASP A 88 -10.78 0.86 -11.03
C ASP A 88 -11.05 -0.29 -10.03
N ALA A 89 -10.02 -0.66 -9.27
CA ALA A 89 -10.07 -1.77 -8.34
C ALA A 89 -9.61 -1.38 -6.93
N LYS A 90 -10.26 -1.94 -5.90
CA LYS A 90 -9.77 -1.85 -4.52
C LYS A 90 -8.48 -2.63 -4.40
N ARG A 91 -7.46 -2.05 -3.77
CA ARG A 91 -6.17 -2.67 -3.52
C ARG A 91 -5.87 -2.72 -2.04
N VAL A 92 -5.20 -3.78 -1.64
CA VAL A 92 -4.71 -4.00 -0.28
C VAL A 92 -3.22 -4.25 -0.35
N TYR A 93 -2.46 -3.45 0.39
CA TYR A 93 -1.03 -3.63 0.54
C TYR A 93 -0.69 -3.97 1.98
N VAL A 94 0.20 -4.95 2.14
CA VAL A 94 0.84 -5.26 3.42
C VAL A 94 2.28 -4.78 3.35
N VAL A 95 2.60 -3.73 4.09
CA VAL A 95 3.93 -3.11 4.15
C VAL A 95 4.66 -3.60 5.39
N TYR A 96 5.86 -4.14 5.19
CA TYR A 96 6.75 -4.57 6.27
C TYR A 96 7.85 -3.55 6.48
N GLY A 97 8.12 -3.19 7.73
CA GLY A 97 9.18 -2.26 8.10
C GLY A 97 9.77 -2.52 9.47
N LYS A 98 10.70 -1.67 9.90
CA LYS A 98 11.28 -1.64 11.25
C LYS A 98 11.66 -0.21 11.63
#